data_AF-A0A7C6Y0X0-F1
#
_entry.id   AF-A0A7C6Y0X0-F1
#
_cell.length_a   1.000
_cell.length_b   1.000
_cell.length_c   1.000
_cell.angle_alpha   90.00
_cell.angle_beta   90.00
_cell.angle_gamma   90.00
#
_symmetry.space_group_name_H-M   'P 1'
#
loop_
_entity.id
_entity.type
_entity.pdbx_description
1 polymer ?
#
loop_
_entity_poly.entity_id
_entity_poly.type
_entity_poly.pdbx_seq_one_letter_code
_entity_poly.pdbx_strand_id
1 'polypeptide(L)'
;MARIITVKGIGKVSAKPDYVVLSMSLEAQNMNYEKAMEQASTQLEQLRNSLVGTGFEKESVKTTNFNVRTDHDRVKDKNGNYQSIFNGYIVSHALKVEFDFNSKRLADALSTVATCLANPQLTIAFTVKDATAINEEMLRSATVNAKRKAEILCEASNVKMGQLLSIDYNWGELNIYSNTRYDMAEDCMPMMAMSKSIDIEPDDIDVSDTATFVWEIQ
;
A
#
# COMPACT_ATOMS: atom_id res chain seq x y z
N MET A 1 31.08 -31.79 -22.87
CA MET A 1 30.17 -30.70 -22.45
C MET A 1 29.65 -31.04 -21.08
N ALA A 2 29.65 -30.11 -20.14
CA ALA A 2 29.02 -30.32 -18.84
C ALA A 2 27.51 -30.49 -19.08
N ARG A 3 26.92 -31.55 -18.52
CA ARG A 3 25.46 -31.71 -18.49
C ARG A 3 24.95 -30.88 -17.32
N ILE A 4 23.86 -30.16 -17.54
CA ILE A 4 23.28 -29.27 -16.54
C ILE A 4 21.80 -29.56 -16.34
N ILE A 5 21.31 -29.19 -15.16
CA ILE A 5 19.89 -29.10 -14.86
C ILE A 5 19.57 -27.67 -14.45
N THR A 6 18.53 -27.11 -15.06
CA THR A 6 18.00 -25.79 -14.73
C THR A 6 16.67 -25.97 -14.02
N VAL A 7 16.54 -25.44 -12.81
CA VAL A 7 15.31 -25.56 -12.01
C VAL A 7 14.88 -24.20 -11.50
N LYS A 8 13.57 -23.95 -11.56
CA LYS A 8 12.95 -22.78 -10.95
C LYS A 8 12.52 -23.10 -9.51
N GLY A 9 13.17 -22.43 -8.57
CA GLY A 9 12.75 -22.36 -7.17
C GLY A 9 11.56 -21.43 -7.03
N ILE A 10 10.63 -21.79 -6.15
CA ILE A 10 9.52 -20.93 -5.76
C ILE A 10 9.66 -20.68 -4.27
N GLY A 11 9.91 -19.43 -3.90
CA GLY A 11 9.84 -18.97 -2.52
C GLY A 11 8.40 -18.58 -2.21
N LYS A 12 7.91 -19.00 -1.05
CA LYS A 12 6.61 -18.60 -0.53
C LYS A 12 6.75 -18.24 0.93
N VAL A 13 6.16 -17.13 1.31
CA VAL A 13 6.03 -16.69 2.70
C VAL A 13 4.62 -16.18 2.91
N SER A 14 4.05 -16.54 4.06
CA SER A 14 2.80 -15.99 4.56
C SER A 14 3.10 -15.24 5.84
N ALA A 15 2.64 -14.00 5.94
CA ALA A 15 2.92 -13.13 7.09
C ALA A 15 1.64 -12.44 7.55
N LYS A 16 1.44 -12.41 8.87
CA LYS A 16 0.36 -11.62 9.47
C LYS A 16 0.70 -10.13 9.36
N PRO A 17 -0.21 -9.27 8.90
CA PRO A 17 0.01 -7.84 8.94
C PRO A 17 0.20 -7.35 10.38
N ASP A 18 1.27 -6.62 10.62
CA ASP A 18 1.59 -6.01 11.91
C ASP A 18 1.71 -4.48 11.83
N TYR A 19 1.41 -3.91 10.67
CA TYR A 19 1.57 -2.49 10.39
C TYR A 19 0.40 -1.97 9.55
N VAL A 20 -0.02 -0.74 9.81
CA VAL A 20 -1.11 -0.07 9.11
C VAL A 20 -0.59 1.13 8.35
N VAL A 21 -1.09 1.30 7.14
CA VAL A 21 -0.94 2.50 6.32
C VAL A 21 -2.31 3.15 6.16
N LEU A 22 -2.49 4.30 6.82
CA LEU A 22 -3.66 5.13 6.67
C LEU A 22 -3.35 6.24 5.66
N SER A 23 -3.98 6.15 4.49
CA SER A 23 -3.89 7.17 3.44
C SER A 23 -5.08 8.11 3.55
N MET A 24 -4.82 9.41 3.47
CA MET A 24 -5.84 10.45 3.56
C MET A 24 -5.67 11.44 2.41
N SER A 25 -6.76 11.91 1.83
CA SER A 25 -6.74 13.00 0.84
C SER A 25 -7.63 14.16 1.27
N LEU A 26 -7.09 15.37 1.15
CA LEU A 26 -7.80 16.62 1.38
C LEU A 26 -7.89 17.38 0.07
N GLU A 27 -9.04 17.99 -0.19
CA GLU A 27 -9.27 18.85 -1.34
C GLU A 27 -9.93 20.16 -0.91
N ALA A 28 -9.40 21.27 -1.41
CA ALA A 28 -9.99 22.59 -1.28
C ALA A 28 -10.19 23.20 -2.66
N GLN A 29 -11.39 23.75 -2.90
CA GLN A 29 -11.76 24.39 -4.15
C GLN A 29 -12.17 25.85 -3.93
N ASN A 30 -11.61 26.76 -4.72
CA ASN A 30 -12.03 28.16 -4.70
C ASN A 30 -11.81 28.86 -6.06
N MET A 31 -12.65 29.83 -6.39
CA MET A 31 -12.47 30.68 -7.58
C MET A 31 -11.20 31.53 -7.51
N ASN A 32 -10.73 31.85 -6.30
CA ASN A 32 -9.49 32.57 -6.07
C ASN A 32 -8.40 31.61 -5.59
N TYR A 33 -7.26 31.61 -6.29
CA TYR A 33 -6.11 30.75 -6.00
C TYR A 33 -5.58 30.87 -4.56
N GLU A 34 -5.40 32.10 -4.06
CA GLU A 34 -4.87 32.34 -2.71
C GLU A 34 -5.81 31.79 -1.64
N LYS A 35 -7.13 31.97 -1.84
CA LYS A 35 -8.14 31.41 -0.94
C LYS A 35 -8.17 29.88 -0.97
N ALA A 36 -8.01 29.25 -2.13
CA ALA A 36 -7.92 27.78 -2.23
C ALA A 36 -6.71 27.26 -1.46
N MET A 37 -5.56 27.93 -1.58
CA MET A 37 -4.33 27.59 -0.85
C MET A 37 -4.48 27.78 0.67
N GLU A 38 -5.08 28.88 1.11
CA GLU A 38 -5.34 29.14 2.53
C GLU A 38 -6.29 28.09 3.14
N GLN A 39 -7.35 27.73 2.42
CA GLN A 39 -8.28 26.68 2.81
C GLN A 39 -7.59 25.31 2.93
N ALA A 40 -6.79 24.92 1.93
CA ALA A 40 -6.03 23.67 1.96
C ALA A 40 -5.03 23.61 3.13
N SER A 41 -4.34 24.73 3.41
CA SER A 41 -3.41 24.84 4.54
C SER A 41 -4.15 24.69 5.88
N THR A 42 -5.31 25.32 6.00
CA THR A 42 -6.16 25.24 7.20
C THR A 42 -6.67 23.83 7.45
N GLN A 43 -7.18 23.16 6.41
CA GLN A 43 -7.62 21.77 6.46
C GLN A 43 -6.49 20.82 6.89
N LEU A 44 -5.29 21.02 6.34
CA LEU A 44 -4.12 20.22 6.68
C LEU A 44 -3.72 20.37 8.16
N GLU A 45 -3.66 21.59 8.68
CA GLU A 45 -3.33 21.82 10.08
C GLU A 45 -4.42 21.30 11.02
N GLN A 46 -5.71 21.42 10.64
CA GLN A 46 -6.82 20.82 11.39
C GLN A 46 -6.65 19.31 11.51
N LEU A 47 -6.41 18.61 10.40
CA LEU A 47 -6.20 17.16 10.39
C LEU A 47 -5.00 16.74 11.23
N ARG A 48 -3.86 17.44 11.09
CA ARG A 48 -2.66 17.18 11.90
C ARG A 48 -2.96 17.32 13.39
N ASN A 49 -3.64 18.40 13.79
CA ASN A 49 -3.97 18.64 15.19
C ASN A 49 -4.95 17.60 15.74
N SER A 50 -5.93 17.17 14.95
CA SER A 50 -6.85 16.09 15.33
C SER A 50 -6.09 14.80 15.62
N LEU A 51 -5.18 14.39 14.72
CA LEU A 51 -4.38 13.18 14.88
C LEU A 51 -3.38 13.27 16.05
N VAL A 52 -2.79 14.44 16.30
CA VAL A 52 -1.94 14.66 17.49
C VAL A 52 -2.74 14.47 18.77
N GLY A 53 -4.01 14.90 18.80
CA GLY A 53 -4.93 14.68 19.93
C GLY A 53 -5.17 13.19 20.26
N THR A 54 -4.94 12.30 19.30
CA THR A 54 -5.02 10.83 19.48
C THR A 54 -3.70 10.15 19.79
N GLY A 55 -2.61 10.90 19.97
CA GLY A 55 -1.30 10.35 20.34
C GLY A 55 -0.38 10.02 19.15
N PHE A 56 -0.69 10.50 17.95
CA PHE A 56 0.31 10.55 16.86
C PHE A 56 1.24 11.74 17.04
N GLU A 57 2.48 11.62 16.58
CA GLU A 57 3.39 12.77 16.52
C GLU A 57 3.01 13.66 15.33
N LYS A 58 3.29 14.97 15.44
CA LYS A 58 2.99 15.90 14.34
C LYS A 58 3.71 15.49 13.05
N GLU A 59 4.91 14.95 13.21
CA GLU A 59 5.78 14.47 12.15
C GLU A 59 5.34 13.12 11.57
N SER A 60 4.43 12.39 12.22
CA SER A 60 3.90 11.11 11.70
C SER A 60 3.04 11.30 10.45
N VAL A 61 2.41 12.47 10.28
CA VAL A 61 1.61 12.79 9.09
C VAL A 61 2.52 13.27 7.97
N LYS A 62 2.77 12.39 6.99
CA LYS A 62 3.62 12.69 5.82
C LYS A 62 2.75 13.11 4.64
N THR A 63 3.19 14.13 3.91
CA THR A 63 2.61 14.48 2.61
C THR A 63 3.27 13.62 1.54
N THR A 64 2.48 12.82 0.84
CA THR A 64 2.94 11.94 -0.24
C THR A 64 2.78 12.59 -1.61
N ASN A 65 1.79 13.49 -1.76
CA ASN A 65 1.60 14.27 -2.97
C ASN A 65 0.97 15.64 -2.66
N PHE A 66 1.35 16.64 -3.44
CA PHE A 66 0.76 17.97 -3.43
C PHE A 66 0.49 18.39 -4.88
N ASN A 67 -0.75 18.78 -5.18
CA ASN A 67 -1.13 19.17 -6.53
C ASN A 67 -2.07 20.37 -6.51
N VAL A 68 -1.87 21.29 -7.45
CA VAL A 68 -2.80 22.40 -7.70
C VAL A 68 -3.21 22.36 -9.17
N ARG A 69 -4.51 22.30 -9.42
CA ARG A 69 -5.08 22.24 -10.77
C ARG A 69 -6.21 23.25 -10.93
N THR A 70 -6.49 23.62 -12.17
CA THR A 70 -7.71 24.35 -12.51
C THR A 70 -8.83 23.36 -12.80
N ASP A 71 -10.02 23.70 -12.34
CA ASP A 71 -11.23 22.93 -12.60
C ASP A 71 -12.08 23.63 -13.64
N HIS A 72 -12.71 22.85 -14.52
CA HIS A 72 -13.58 23.38 -15.56
C HIS A 72 -14.80 22.49 -15.74
N ASP A 73 -15.98 23.12 -15.71
CA ASP A 73 -17.24 22.45 -16.00
C ASP A 73 -17.47 22.36 -17.50
N ARG A 74 -17.98 21.21 -17.95
CA ARG A 74 -18.42 21.03 -19.35
C ARG A 74 -19.92 21.28 -19.43
N VAL A 75 -20.30 22.46 -19.89
CA VAL A 75 -21.70 22.86 -19.99
C VAL A 75 -22.14 22.79 -21.46
N LYS A 76 -23.32 22.20 -21.69
CA LYS A 76 -23.92 22.11 -23.02
C LYS A 76 -24.74 23.37 -23.31
N ASP A 77 -24.43 24.05 -24.41
CA ASP A 77 -25.20 25.21 -24.85
C ASP A 77 -26.55 24.80 -25.48
N LYS A 78 -27.41 25.79 -25.74
CA LYS A 78 -28.73 25.58 -26.36
C LYS A 78 -28.67 24.99 -27.77
N ASN A 79 -27.52 25.09 -28.44
CA ASN A 79 -27.27 24.57 -29.78
C ASN A 79 -26.66 23.15 -29.75
N GLY A 80 -26.44 22.61 -28.55
CA GLY A 80 -25.92 21.26 -28.34
C GLY A 80 -24.40 21.15 -28.31
N ASN A 81 -23.65 22.25 -28.36
CA ASN A 81 -22.19 22.25 -28.26
C ASN A 81 -21.75 22.28 -26.80
N TYR A 82 -20.62 21.64 -26.50
CA TYR A 82 -20.02 21.69 -25.16
C TYR A 82 -19.04 22.85 -25.06
N GLN A 83 -19.18 23.64 -23.99
CA GLN A 83 -18.25 24.70 -23.61
C GLN A 83 -17.59 24.37 -22.28
N SER A 84 -16.31 24.71 -22.16
CA SER A 84 -15.52 24.54 -20.94
C SER A 84 -15.57 25.85 -20.16
N ILE A 85 -16.15 25.84 -18.96
CA ILE A 85 -16.30 27.02 -18.11
C ILE A 85 -15.41 26.84 -16.88
N PHE A 86 -14.53 27.81 -16.62
CA PHE A 86 -13.65 27.78 -15.46
C PHE A 86 -14.47 27.74 -14.15
N ASN A 87 -14.20 26.73 -13.32
CA ASN A 87 -14.91 26.43 -12.07
C ASN A 87 -14.00 26.56 -10.83
N GLY A 88 -12.84 27.18 -10.99
CA GLY A 88 -11.94 27.53 -9.89
C GLY A 88 -10.64 26.73 -9.86
N TYR A 89 -9.91 26.90 -8.77
CA TYR A 89 -8.67 26.20 -8.47
C TYR A 89 -8.95 25.13 -7.42
N ILE A 90 -8.37 23.96 -7.64
CA ILE A 90 -8.43 22.82 -6.75
C ILE A 90 -7.02 22.55 -6.24
N VAL A 91 -6.88 22.57 -4.92
CA VAL A 91 -5.65 22.21 -4.20
C VAL A 91 -5.89 20.88 -3.51
N SER A 92 -5.10 19.87 -3.85
CA SER A 92 -5.24 18.51 -3.32
C SER A 92 -3.97 18.10 -2.59
N HIS A 93 -4.12 17.58 -1.37
CA HIS A 93 -3.07 16.94 -0.59
C HIS A 93 -3.33 15.45 -0.51
N ALA A 94 -2.32 14.63 -0.80
CA ALA A 94 -2.31 13.23 -0.39
C ALA A 94 -1.37 13.08 0.80
N LEU A 95 -1.87 12.44 1.85
CA LEU A 95 -1.23 12.31 3.14
C LEU A 95 -1.20 10.83 3.54
N LYS A 96 -0.22 10.47 4.36
CA LYS A 96 -0.06 9.12 4.89
C LYS A 96 0.37 9.18 6.35
N VAL A 97 -0.20 8.30 7.17
CA VAL A 97 0.25 7.99 8.53
C VAL A 97 0.44 6.49 8.63
N GLU A 98 1.52 6.06 9.28
CA GLU A 98 1.85 4.65 9.43
C GLU A 98 2.12 4.33 10.90
N PHE A 99 1.67 3.16 11.36
CA PHE A 99 1.79 2.75 12.76
C PHE A 99 1.60 1.25 12.96
N ASP A 100 2.09 0.74 14.09
CA ASP A 100 1.93 -0.66 14.49
C ASP A 100 0.44 -1.03 14.59
N PHE A 101 0.07 -2.16 13.99
CA PHE A 101 -1.32 -2.59 13.94
C PHE A 101 -1.85 -2.92 15.33
N ASN A 102 -2.91 -2.22 15.70
CA ASN A 102 -3.67 -2.44 16.91
C ASN A 102 -5.11 -2.00 16.64
N SER A 103 -6.09 -2.91 16.77
CA SER A 103 -7.48 -2.63 16.41
C SER A 103 -8.06 -1.42 17.14
N LYS A 104 -7.68 -1.20 18.41
CA LYS A 104 -8.12 -0.04 19.19
C LYS A 104 -7.51 1.25 18.66
N ARG A 105 -6.19 1.27 18.42
CA ARG A 105 -5.50 2.46 17.88
C ARG A 105 -6.03 2.81 16.49
N LEU A 106 -6.33 1.81 15.66
CA LEU A 106 -6.95 2.01 14.36
C LEU A 106 -8.34 2.64 14.50
N ALA A 107 -9.20 2.09 15.36
CA ALA A 107 -10.54 2.63 15.59
C ALA A 107 -10.51 4.09 16.11
N ASP A 108 -9.60 4.41 17.03
CA ASP A 108 -9.41 5.76 17.56
C ASP A 108 -8.96 6.75 16.46
N ALA A 109 -8.03 6.32 15.59
CA ALA A 109 -7.59 7.10 14.45
C ALA A 109 -8.73 7.34 13.46
N LEU A 110 -9.49 6.29 13.10
CA LEU A 110 -10.62 6.40 12.17
C LEU A 110 -11.72 7.32 12.69
N SER A 111 -12.08 7.18 13.96
CA SER A 111 -13.09 8.05 14.60
C SER A 111 -12.68 9.52 14.57
N THR A 112 -11.39 9.78 14.79
CA THR A 112 -10.84 11.15 14.78
C THR A 112 -10.80 11.75 13.39
N VAL A 113 -10.44 10.96 12.39
CA VAL A 113 -10.43 11.38 10.99
C VAL A 113 -11.87 11.63 10.49
N ALA A 114 -12.80 10.73 10.83
CA ALA A 114 -14.21 10.84 10.45
C ALA A 114 -14.95 12.00 11.12
N THR A 115 -14.51 12.46 12.29
CA THR A 115 -15.05 13.64 12.98
C THR A 115 -14.26 14.92 12.70
N CYS A 116 -13.20 14.84 11.89
CA CYS A 116 -12.39 16.00 11.53
C CYS A 116 -13.19 16.92 10.60
N LEU A 117 -13.21 18.22 10.92
CA LEU A 117 -13.89 19.24 10.11
C LEU A 117 -13.33 19.34 8.68
N ALA A 118 -12.08 18.93 8.47
CA ALA A 118 -11.46 18.91 7.16
C ALA A 118 -12.01 17.82 6.22
N ASN A 119 -12.80 16.86 6.76
CA ASN A 119 -13.46 15.77 6.06
C ASN A 119 -12.58 15.05 5.01
N PRO A 120 -11.41 14.52 5.39
CA PRO A 120 -10.52 13.84 4.45
C PRO A 120 -11.12 12.53 3.93
N GLN A 121 -10.93 12.25 2.65
CA GLN A 121 -11.16 10.91 2.10
C GLN A 121 -10.09 9.96 2.63
N LEU A 122 -10.46 8.73 3.02
CA LEU A 122 -9.55 7.80 3.67
C LEU A 122 -9.56 6.41 3.02
N THR A 123 -8.37 5.80 2.98
CA THR A 123 -8.16 4.40 2.59
C THR A 123 -7.18 3.78 3.57
N ILE A 124 -7.45 2.53 3.97
CA ILE A 124 -6.60 1.76 4.88
C ILE A 124 -5.98 0.60 4.12
N ALA A 125 -4.68 0.41 4.32
CA ALA A 125 -3.96 -0.77 3.87
C ALA A 125 -3.19 -1.39 5.04
N PHE A 126 -3.07 -2.71 5.02
CA PHE A 126 -2.34 -3.48 6.02
C PHE A 126 -1.07 -4.06 5.40
N THR A 127 0.04 -3.96 6.11
CA THR A 127 1.37 -4.36 5.64
C THR A 127 2.19 -4.94 6.81
N VAL A 128 3.43 -5.29 6.52
CA VAL A 128 4.43 -5.67 7.52
C VAL A 128 5.39 -4.50 7.74
N LYS A 129 5.83 -4.32 8.98
CA LYS A 129 6.81 -3.28 9.32
C LYS A 129 8.18 -3.55 8.72
N ASP A 130 8.61 -4.82 8.69
CA ASP A 130 9.89 -5.25 8.15
C ASP A 130 9.72 -6.10 6.89
N ALA A 131 9.66 -5.40 5.75
CA ALA A 131 9.62 -6.04 4.44
C ALA A 131 10.92 -6.82 4.11
N THR A 132 12.05 -6.45 4.74
CA THR A 132 13.34 -7.08 4.47
C THR A 132 13.38 -8.49 5.04
N ALA A 133 12.91 -8.66 6.28
CA ALA A 133 12.83 -9.98 6.91
C ALA A 133 11.95 -10.96 6.11
N ILE A 134 10.80 -10.50 5.60
CA ILE A 134 9.93 -11.31 4.73
C ILE A 134 10.63 -11.71 3.44
N ASN A 135 11.39 -10.79 2.84
CA ASN A 135 12.16 -11.07 1.64
C ASN A 135 13.23 -12.13 1.88
N GLU A 136 14.03 -11.98 2.94
CA GLU A 136 15.09 -12.93 3.28
C GLU A 136 14.55 -14.35 3.48
N GLU A 137 13.42 -14.49 4.18
CA GLU A 137 12.79 -15.79 4.38
C GLU A 137 12.29 -16.38 3.06
N MET A 138 11.72 -15.55 2.19
CA MET A 138 11.26 -15.97 0.87
C MET A 138 12.40 -16.47 -0.01
N LEU A 139 13.55 -15.79 0.02
CA LEU A 139 14.76 -16.19 -0.70
C LEU A 139 15.32 -17.53 -0.21
N ARG A 140 15.34 -17.74 1.12
CA ARG A 140 15.74 -19.02 1.71
C ARG A 140 14.80 -20.13 1.27
N SER A 141 13.49 -19.89 1.36
CA SER A 141 12.43 -20.80 0.90
C SER A 141 12.59 -21.17 -0.58
N ALA A 142 12.84 -20.19 -1.46
CA ALA A 142 13.06 -20.42 -2.90
C ALA A 142 14.25 -21.33 -3.17
N THR A 143 15.35 -21.09 -2.46
CA THR A 143 16.60 -21.85 -2.59
C THR A 143 16.42 -23.31 -2.16
N VAL A 144 15.79 -23.53 -1.00
CA VAL A 144 15.47 -24.88 -0.50
C VAL A 144 14.53 -25.61 -1.47
N ASN A 145 13.52 -24.92 -1.98
CA ASN A 145 12.58 -25.48 -2.95
C ASN A 145 13.28 -25.90 -4.26
N ALA A 146 14.15 -25.05 -4.80
CA ALA A 146 14.88 -25.33 -6.02
C ALA A 146 15.80 -26.54 -5.87
N LYS A 147 16.56 -26.59 -4.77
CA LYS A 147 17.46 -27.70 -4.45
C LYS A 147 16.68 -29.02 -4.35
N ARG A 148 15.58 -29.04 -3.60
CA ARG A 148 14.77 -30.26 -3.44
C ARG A 148 14.21 -30.76 -4.77
N LYS A 149 13.74 -29.87 -5.65
CA LYS A 149 13.27 -30.22 -6.99
C LYS A 149 14.40 -30.80 -7.85
N ALA A 150 15.58 -30.19 -7.83
CA ALA A 150 16.74 -30.67 -8.56
C ALA A 150 17.15 -32.08 -8.11
N GLU A 151 17.17 -32.33 -6.80
CA GLU A 151 17.46 -33.66 -6.23
C GLU A 151 16.47 -34.72 -6.73
N ILE A 152 15.17 -34.45 -6.68
CA ILE A 152 14.12 -35.38 -7.16
C ILE A 152 14.29 -35.68 -8.65
N LEU A 153 14.54 -34.65 -9.47
CA LEU A 153 14.70 -34.82 -10.92
C LEU A 153 15.95 -35.63 -11.27
N CYS A 154 17.05 -35.43 -10.53
CA CYS A 154 18.28 -36.21 -10.70
C CYS A 154 18.06 -37.67 -10.31
N GLU A 155 17.45 -37.92 -9.15
CA GLU A 155 17.12 -39.27 -8.66
C GLU A 155 16.23 -40.02 -9.65
N ALA A 156 15.14 -39.40 -10.12
CA ALA A 156 14.21 -39.99 -11.08
C ALA A 156 14.84 -40.25 -12.47
N SER A 157 15.88 -39.49 -12.81
CA SER A 157 16.63 -39.65 -14.07
C SER A 157 17.88 -40.53 -13.93
N ASN A 158 18.11 -41.10 -12.74
CA ASN A 158 19.27 -41.94 -12.41
C ASN A 158 20.62 -41.25 -12.68
N VAL A 159 20.70 -39.94 -12.42
CA VAL A 159 21.91 -39.10 -12.47
C VAL A 159 22.19 -38.50 -11.10
N LYS A 160 23.43 -38.07 -10.85
CA LYS A 160 23.83 -37.39 -9.60
C LYS A 160 23.82 -35.87 -9.80
N MET A 161 23.32 -35.16 -8.79
CA MET A 161 23.38 -33.71 -8.73
C MET A 161 24.80 -33.25 -8.36
N GLY A 162 25.37 -32.37 -9.18
CA GLY A 162 26.71 -31.80 -9.00
C GLY A 162 26.71 -30.41 -8.37
N GLN A 163 27.75 -29.62 -8.66
CA GLN A 163 27.91 -28.28 -8.08
C GLN A 163 26.90 -27.28 -8.64
N LEU A 164 26.53 -26.29 -7.81
CA LEU A 164 25.75 -25.13 -8.26
C LEU A 164 26.64 -24.25 -9.14
N LEU A 165 26.17 -23.97 -10.35
CA LEU A 165 26.92 -23.21 -11.37
C LEU A 165 26.45 -21.76 -11.45
N SER A 166 25.14 -21.51 -11.34
CA SER A 166 24.57 -20.18 -11.47
C SER A 166 23.25 -20.06 -10.72
N ILE A 167 23.03 -18.87 -10.16
CA ILE A 167 21.73 -18.41 -9.66
C ILE A 167 21.39 -17.18 -10.47
N ASP A 168 20.27 -17.24 -11.18
CA ASP A 168 19.65 -16.08 -11.83
C ASP A 168 18.44 -15.65 -11.01
N TYR A 169 18.59 -14.50 -10.38
CA TYR A 169 17.55 -13.87 -9.57
C TYR A 169 17.46 -12.41 -9.98
N ASN A 170 16.36 -12.07 -10.62
CA ASN A 170 16.04 -10.70 -11.01
C ASN A 170 14.67 -10.38 -10.42
N TRP A 171 14.67 -9.62 -9.33
CA TRP A 171 13.45 -9.20 -8.66
C TRP A 171 13.41 -7.68 -8.57
N GLY A 172 12.19 -7.13 -8.68
CA GLY A 172 11.88 -5.75 -8.32
C GLY A 172 11.31 -5.69 -6.91
N GLU A 173 11.21 -4.49 -6.32
CA GLU A 173 10.63 -4.30 -5.00
C GLU A 173 9.28 -5.02 -4.86
N LEU A 174 9.15 -5.90 -3.86
CA LEU A 174 7.93 -6.62 -3.56
C LEU A 174 6.96 -5.67 -2.88
N ASN A 175 5.76 -5.57 -3.45
CA ASN A 175 4.67 -4.84 -2.82
C ASN A 175 4.00 -5.73 -1.77
N ILE A 176 4.46 -5.67 -0.52
CA ILE A 176 3.98 -6.51 0.58
C ILE A 176 2.78 -5.86 1.26
N TYR A 177 1.59 -6.07 0.72
CA TYR A 177 0.34 -5.57 1.32
C TYR A 177 -0.70 -6.69 1.35
N SER A 178 -1.53 -6.68 2.40
CA SER A 178 -2.70 -7.55 2.45
C SER A 178 -3.67 -7.21 1.32
N ASN A 179 -4.40 -8.23 0.85
CA ASN A 179 -5.49 -8.03 -0.08
C ASN A 179 -6.71 -7.35 0.59
N THR A 180 -6.75 -7.35 1.92
CA THR A 180 -7.77 -6.60 2.67
C THR A 180 -7.57 -5.10 2.40
N ARG A 181 -8.52 -4.54 1.64
CA ARG A 181 -8.65 -3.09 1.45
C ARG A 181 -9.90 -2.61 2.17
N TYR A 182 -9.75 -1.50 2.88
CA TYR A 182 -10.87 -0.84 3.51
C TYR A 182 -11.01 0.55 2.92
N ASP A 183 -12.03 0.70 2.10
CA ASP A 183 -12.40 1.95 1.46
C ASP A 183 -13.65 2.49 2.14
N MET A 184 -13.60 3.76 2.55
CA MET A 184 -14.76 4.43 3.12
C MET A 184 -15.30 5.46 2.15
N ALA A 185 -16.55 5.28 1.75
CA ALA A 185 -17.30 6.33 1.06
C ALA A 185 -17.49 7.52 2.02
N GLU A 186 -17.36 8.72 1.47
CA GLU A 186 -17.42 9.98 2.22
C GLU A 186 -18.73 10.12 3.02
N ASP A 187 -19.86 9.73 2.40
CA ASP A 187 -21.19 9.78 3.02
C ASP A 187 -21.36 8.83 4.21
N CYS A 188 -20.49 7.82 4.36
CA CYS A 188 -20.58 6.80 5.41
C CYS A 188 -19.70 7.11 6.63
N MET A 189 -18.79 8.09 6.54
CA MET A 189 -17.88 8.43 7.64
C MET A 189 -18.58 8.86 8.94
N PRO A 190 -19.61 9.74 8.91
CA PRO A 190 -20.28 10.18 10.14
C PRO A 190 -20.99 9.04 10.89
N MET A 191 -21.48 8.03 10.16
CA MET A 191 -22.20 6.90 10.73
C MET A 191 -21.23 5.90 11.42
N MET A 192 -20.02 5.77 10.88
CA MET A 192 -18.97 4.90 11.43
C MET A 192 -18.29 5.49 12.67
N ALA A 193 -18.10 6.81 12.72
CA ALA A 193 -17.63 7.50 13.94
C ALA A 193 -18.55 7.26 15.16
N MET A 194 -19.84 6.99 14.92
CA MET A 194 -20.84 6.65 15.94
C MET A 194 -20.81 5.18 16.34
N SER A 195 -20.13 4.31 15.58
CA SER A 195 -19.99 2.88 15.88
C SER A 195 -18.72 2.64 16.70
N LYS A 196 -18.89 2.27 17.98
CA LYS A 196 -17.80 2.26 18.97
C LYS A 196 -16.83 1.06 18.88
N SER A 197 -16.98 0.18 17.92
CA SER A 197 -16.16 -1.04 17.83
C SER A 197 -16.24 -1.65 16.45
N ILE A 198 -15.29 -1.31 15.59
CA ILE A 198 -14.99 -2.07 14.39
C ILE A 198 -13.83 -2.98 14.76
N ASP A 199 -14.10 -4.28 14.84
CA ASP A 199 -13.06 -5.29 15.00
C ASP A 199 -12.63 -5.74 13.60
N ILE A 200 -11.48 -5.23 13.14
CA ILE A 200 -10.93 -5.58 11.84
C ILE A 200 -9.81 -6.58 12.08
N GLU A 201 -9.92 -7.75 11.47
CA GLU A 201 -8.83 -8.72 11.35
C GLU A 201 -8.44 -8.81 9.87
N PRO A 202 -7.29 -8.26 9.47
CA PRO A 202 -6.86 -8.29 8.06
C PRO A 202 -6.37 -9.68 7.67
N ASP A 203 -6.54 -10.04 6.39
CA ASP A 203 -6.05 -11.29 5.83
C ASP A 203 -4.51 -11.34 5.86
N ASP A 204 -3.99 -12.56 6.01
CA ASP A 204 -2.56 -12.86 5.89
C ASP A 204 -2.03 -12.42 4.52
N ILE A 205 -0.78 -11.94 4.51
CA ILE A 205 -0.08 -11.50 3.30
C ILE A 205 0.69 -12.68 2.74
N ASP A 206 0.22 -13.19 1.61
CA ASP A 206 0.90 -14.25 0.86
C ASP A 206 1.75 -13.65 -0.26
N VAL A 207 3.07 -13.78 -0.14
CA VAL A 207 4.03 -13.37 -1.15
C VAL A 207 4.79 -14.56 -1.69
N SER A 208 5.05 -14.53 -3.00
CA SER A 208 5.84 -15.56 -3.66
C SER A 208 6.70 -14.97 -4.76
N ASP A 209 7.89 -15.51 -4.91
CA ASP A 209 8.80 -15.15 -5.98
C ASP A 209 9.56 -16.38 -6.48
N THR A 210 10.28 -16.22 -7.59
CA THR A 210 10.99 -17.29 -8.26
C THR A 210 12.42 -16.92 -8.57
N ALA A 211 13.33 -17.85 -8.29
CA ALA A 211 14.73 -17.77 -8.70
C ALA A 211 15.08 -18.99 -9.54
N THR A 212 15.93 -18.80 -10.55
CA THR A 212 16.38 -19.87 -11.44
C THR A 212 17.77 -20.31 -11.00
N PHE A 213 17.95 -21.63 -10.88
CA PHE A 213 19.20 -22.21 -10.43
C PHE A 213 19.68 -23.23 -11.47
N VAL A 214 20.99 -23.25 -11.71
CA VAL A 214 21.64 -24.18 -12.63
C VAL A 214 22.66 -25.01 -11.88
N TRP A 215 22.53 -26.33 -11.93
CA TRP A 215 23.51 -27.27 -11.38
C TRP A 215 24.11 -28.14 -12.47
N GLU A 216 25.30 -28.65 -12.21
CA GLU A 216 25.87 -29.76 -12.97
C GLU A 216 25.12 -31.07 -12.67
N ILE A 217 25.10 -32.01 -13.62
CA ILE A 217 24.65 -33.39 -13.42
C ILE A 217 25.67 -34.41 -13.94
N GLN A 218 25.79 -35.54 -13.23
CA GLN A 218 26.80 -36.60 -13.45
C GLN A 218 26.17 -37.98 -13.63
#